data_AF-A0A7J0CZ91-F1
#
_entry.id   AF-A0A7J0CZ91-F1
#
_cell.length_a   1.000
_cell.length_b   1.000
_cell.length_c   1.000
_cell.angle_alpha   90.00
_cell.angle_beta   90.00
_cell.angle_gamma   90.00
#
_symmetry.space_group_name_H-M   'P 1'
#
loop_
_entity.id
_entity.type
_entity.pdbx_description
1 polymer ?
#
loop_
_entity_poly.entity_id
_entity_poly.type
_entity_poly.pdbx_seq_one_letter_code
_entity_poly.pdbx_strand_id
1 'polypeptide(L)'
;MSTLAATGSTATVAAAAGPGPDRPTIRYTEYGIPHIIASDWEGLGTGYGYAAAKDNICTLADTYLMVNAQRSRHLGPDGRASPGQNQNTTTNLNSDLYFQRIKDDRVVERLLDKPAPDGPEPEVREAIRGYVQGYNRYLAETGVNGITDPACRGADWVRLITEMDVYRHAHAEIIMGSADALLDGQVNAAPPGASAAAVPSAPPSARQASSPAKTDAKSASRTDAKSAARTAERIREAMAVSREQGMGSNALAVGSQGVSGGTSMLLANPHFPWQGKNRMWQSQLTIPGKVNVSGASLLGFPAVNIGYNENVAWSHTVATVAPFGLFDVQVDPLNPTTYLVDGAWERMTSQRVAVDVLKPDGSLTQVARTLWSTRYGPVTTSMQGVPLPWVVSAHAVRDVNMHNLRALNSWFRLDQAEDVHDVVDILETTQGVPFFNTVASDRKGNALYADIQAVPNVTDEHARSCLTLTGQLLFNQSPRLPNVPPISILDGKRSACDWPDDPNAVAPGLLDPHKQPRLIRSDFVGNANDSAWLANPRSRWPSPGDGGHGGAPVAAYAGAHPHRAEPDQRHRRPARQGVHPADHGEVAVRRQQQGGRPGPQRHGDHVPERPLRTRPGGRQPGQRE
;
A
#
# COMPACT_ATOMS: atom_id res chain seq x y z
N MET A 1 7.19 -68.02 33.34
CA MET A 1 6.01 -67.26 32.87
C MET A 1 6.34 -65.79 33.03
N SER A 2 6.26 -64.99 31.97
CA SER A 2 6.70 -63.59 32.00
C SER A 2 5.49 -62.66 32.00
N THR A 3 5.39 -61.79 33.00
CA THR A 3 4.34 -60.78 33.11
C THR A 3 4.65 -59.56 32.25
N LEU A 4 3.87 -59.31 31.21
CA LEU A 4 3.85 -57.99 30.56
C LEU A 4 3.02 -57.03 31.42
N ALA A 5 3.58 -55.86 31.73
CA ALA A 5 2.83 -54.74 32.28
C ALA A 5 2.33 -53.86 31.13
N ALA A 6 1.01 -53.69 31.00
CA ALA A 6 0.42 -52.81 30.01
C ALA A 6 0.34 -51.37 30.55
N THR A 7 1.23 -50.50 30.10
CA THR A 7 1.16 -49.06 30.40
C THR A 7 0.09 -48.40 29.54
N GLY A 8 -1.09 -48.14 30.11
CA GLY A 8 -2.16 -47.43 29.43
C GLY A 8 -1.82 -45.96 29.22
N SER A 9 -1.66 -45.53 27.97
CA SER A 9 -1.54 -44.11 27.62
C SER A 9 -2.86 -43.39 27.89
N THR A 10 -2.91 -42.59 28.96
CA THR A 10 -4.03 -41.68 29.21
C THR A 10 -4.02 -40.59 28.14
N ALA A 11 -4.91 -40.70 27.16
CA ALA A 11 -5.13 -39.63 26.19
C ALA A 11 -5.62 -38.38 26.92
N THR A 12 -4.79 -37.33 26.96
CA THR A 12 -5.20 -36.01 27.44
C THR A 12 -6.20 -35.43 26.45
N VAL A 13 -7.49 -35.59 26.74
CA VAL A 13 -8.56 -34.88 26.04
C VAL A 13 -8.25 -33.39 26.13
N ALA A 14 -8.05 -32.75 24.98
CA ALA A 14 -7.89 -31.31 24.93
C ALA A 14 -9.17 -30.69 25.50
N ALA A 15 -9.04 -29.92 26.59
CA ALA A 15 -10.17 -29.22 27.16
C ALA A 15 -10.73 -28.28 26.10
N ALA A 16 -12.02 -28.44 25.76
CA ALA A 16 -12.69 -27.53 24.83
C ALA A 16 -12.51 -26.10 25.35
N ALA A 17 -12.06 -25.20 24.46
CA ALA A 17 -11.80 -23.82 24.83
C ALA A 17 -13.06 -23.21 25.47
N GLY A 18 -12.94 -22.72 26.71
CA GLY A 18 -14.04 -22.07 27.39
C GLY A 18 -14.51 -20.84 26.62
N PRO A 19 -15.79 -20.43 26.76
CA PRO A 19 -16.30 -19.24 26.10
C PRO A 19 -15.43 -18.02 26.43
N GLY A 20 -15.23 -17.15 25.44
CA GLY A 20 -14.53 -15.88 25.65
C GLY A 20 -15.29 -14.97 26.63
N PRO A 21 -14.62 -13.96 27.21
CA PRO A 21 -15.20 -13.13 28.26
C PRO A 21 -16.32 -12.22 27.73
N ASP A 22 -17.40 -12.09 28.51
CA ASP A 22 -18.58 -11.22 28.26
C ASP A 22 -18.24 -9.74 27.98
N ARG A 23 -16.99 -9.33 28.23
CA ARG A 23 -16.42 -8.03 27.87
C ARG A 23 -15.01 -8.23 27.34
N PRO A 24 -14.61 -7.53 26.27
CA PRO A 24 -13.26 -7.67 25.72
C PRO A 24 -12.20 -7.31 26.76
N THR A 25 -11.24 -8.21 26.92
CA THR A 25 -10.11 -8.06 27.83
C THR A 25 -8.87 -7.70 27.02
N ILE A 26 -8.26 -6.55 27.34
CA ILE A 26 -7.03 -6.08 26.68
C ILE A 26 -5.87 -6.26 27.67
N ARG A 27 -4.99 -7.22 27.40
CA ARG A 27 -3.78 -7.46 28.20
C ARG A 27 -2.58 -6.90 27.45
N TYR A 28 -1.95 -5.86 28.00
CA TYR A 28 -0.68 -5.33 27.50
C TYR A 28 0.50 -6.16 28.01
N THR A 29 1.51 -6.36 27.17
CA THR A 29 2.77 -7.06 27.51
C THR A 29 3.99 -6.16 27.28
N GLU A 30 5.19 -6.75 27.17
CA GLU A 30 6.42 -5.99 26.87
C GLU A 30 6.27 -5.20 25.56
N TYR A 31 7.00 -4.09 25.46
CA TYR A 31 6.89 -3.08 24.38
C TYR A 31 5.49 -2.43 24.22
N GLY A 32 4.51 -2.77 25.07
CA GLY A 32 3.16 -2.24 24.99
C GLY A 32 2.29 -2.91 23.92
N ILE A 33 2.57 -4.17 23.56
CA ILE A 33 1.75 -4.93 22.61
C ILE A 33 0.41 -5.31 23.28
N PRO A 34 -0.76 -4.97 22.70
CA PRO A 34 -2.05 -5.40 23.21
C PRO A 34 -2.41 -6.80 22.71
N HIS A 35 -2.84 -7.65 23.64
CA HIS A 35 -3.49 -8.93 23.37
C HIS A 35 -4.98 -8.79 23.73
N ILE A 36 -5.86 -8.85 22.73
CA ILE A 36 -7.31 -8.64 22.87
C ILE A 36 -8.01 -9.99 22.86
N ILE A 37 -8.82 -10.26 23.89
CA ILE A 37 -9.58 -11.51 24.05
C ILE A 37 -11.07 -11.20 24.21
N ALA A 38 -11.95 -11.85 23.44
CA ALA A 38 -13.40 -11.66 23.47
C ALA A 38 -14.19 -12.96 23.17
N SER A 39 -15.51 -12.91 23.33
CA SER A 39 -16.48 -13.98 23.00
C SER A 39 -16.82 -14.11 21.51
N ASP A 40 -16.74 -13.01 20.77
CA ASP A 40 -17.28 -12.84 19.42
C ASP A 40 -16.58 -11.67 18.69
N TRP A 41 -16.92 -11.46 17.43
CA TRP A 41 -16.27 -10.46 16.57
C TRP A 41 -16.56 -9.02 16.98
N GLU A 42 -17.80 -8.70 17.43
CA GLU A 42 -18.13 -7.35 17.88
C GLU A 42 -17.42 -7.01 19.20
N GLY A 43 -17.31 -7.96 20.13
CA GLY A 43 -16.46 -7.86 21.30
C GLY A 43 -14.98 -7.69 20.95
N LEU A 44 -14.45 -8.53 20.05
CA LEU A 44 -13.05 -8.49 19.61
C LEU A 44 -12.70 -7.13 19.00
N GLY A 45 -13.54 -6.65 18.08
CA GLY A 45 -13.45 -5.33 17.49
C GLY A 45 -13.50 -4.22 18.54
N THR A 46 -14.38 -4.32 19.54
CA THR A 46 -14.49 -3.35 20.64
C THR A 46 -13.21 -3.26 21.46
N GLY A 47 -12.54 -4.38 21.73
CA GLY A 47 -11.23 -4.36 22.37
C GLY A 47 -10.13 -3.78 21.46
N TYR A 48 -10.12 -4.18 20.18
CA TYR A 48 -9.11 -3.76 19.21
C TYR A 48 -9.17 -2.26 18.91
N GLY A 49 -10.38 -1.71 18.65
CA GLY A 49 -10.57 -0.28 18.40
C GLY A 49 -10.27 0.60 19.61
N TYR A 50 -10.55 0.11 20.83
CA TYR A 50 -10.17 0.82 22.06
C TYR A 50 -8.65 0.87 22.22
N ALA A 51 -7.94 -0.24 22.00
CA ALA A 51 -6.47 -0.28 22.05
C ALA A 51 -5.84 0.59 20.94
N ALA A 52 -6.35 0.47 19.71
CA ALA A 52 -5.87 1.24 18.56
C ALA A 52 -5.99 2.75 18.79
N ALA A 53 -7.15 3.20 19.31
CA ALA A 53 -7.36 4.59 19.69
C ALA A 53 -6.43 5.01 20.84
N LYS A 54 -6.38 4.23 21.93
CA LYS A 54 -5.53 4.51 23.11
C LYS A 54 -4.07 4.77 22.74
N ASP A 55 -3.55 3.99 21.80
CA ASP A 55 -2.12 4.02 21.46
C ASP A 55 -1.81 4.90 20.22
N ASN A 56 -2.82 5.33 19.44
CA ASN A 56 -2.60 5.98 18.14
C ASN A 56 -3.63 7.07 17.73
N ILE A 57 -4.51 7.57 18.61
CA ILE A 57 -5.69 8.39 18.23
C ILE A 57 -5.42 9.54 17.24
N CYS A 58 -4.31 10.28 17.37
CA CYS A 58 -4.04 11.42 16.48
C CYS A 58 -3.84 11.01 15.02
N THR A 59 -3.13 9.90 14.77
CA THR A 59 -2.91 9.39 13.40
C THR A 59 -4.19 8.78 12.82
N LEU A 60 -5.00 8.12 13.65
CA LEU A 60 -6.31 7.61 13.23
C LEU A 60 -7.26 8.75 12.87
N ALA A 61 -7.37 9.79 13.71
CA ALA A 61 -8.22 10.95 13.45
C ALA A 61 -7.79 11.75 12.20
N ASP A 62 -6.47 11.91 11.95
CA ASP A 62 -5.95 12.50 10.71
C ASP A 62 -6.28 11.65 9.47
N THR A 63 -6.27 10.33 9.61
CA THR A 63 -6.72 9.39 8.55
C THR A 63 -8.21 9.52 8.29
N TYR A 64 -9.03 9.69 9.34
CA TYR A 64 -10.47 9.92 9.19
C TYR A 64 -10.81 11.31 8.63
N LEU A 65 -9.94 12.33 8.77
CA LEU A 65 -10.04 13.57 8.01
C LEU A 65 -9.81 13.33 6.50
N MET A 66 -8.79 12.54 6.15
CA MET A 66 -8.45 12.22 4.76
C MET A 66 -9.62 11.57 4.03
N VAL A 67 -10.12 10.44 4.53
CA VAL A 67 -11.17 9.66 3.84
C VAL A 67 -12.56 10.27 3.93
N ASN A 68 -12.72 11.34 4.72
CA ASN A 68 -13.93 12.18 4.72
C ASN A 68 -13.77 13.49 3.95
N ALA A 69 -12.65 13.72 3.26
CA ALA A 69 -12.40 14.94 2.50
C ALA A 69 -12.51 16.22 3.35
N GLN A 70 -11.86 16.21 4.52
CA GLN A 70 -11.89 17.29 5.50
C GLN A 70 -10.50 17.83 5.86
N ARG A 71 -9.41 17.40 5.18
CA ARG A 71 -8.06 17.84 5.53
C ARG A 71 -7.89 19.34 5.33
N SER A 72 -8.33 19.88 4.19
CA SER A 72 -8.22 21.30 3.84
C SER A 72 -9.02 22.20 4.78
N ARG A 73 -10.13 21.68 5.33
CA ARG A 73 -11.01 22.38 6.28
C ARG A 73 -10.37 22.59 7.65
N HIS A 74 -9.52 21.67 8.11
CA HIS A 74 -8.91 21.71 9.46
C HIS A 74 -7.39 21.96 9.45
N LEU A 75 -6.70 21.62 8.35
CA LEU A 75 -5.24 21.61 8.21
C LEU A 75 -4.72 22.51 7.05
N GLY A 76 -5.61 23.20 6.34
CA GLY A 76 -5.29 24.04 5.18
C GLY A 76 -5.08 23.27 3.87
N PRO A 77 -5.26 23.89 2.70
CA PRO A 77 -5.28 23.20 1.40
C PRO A 77 -3.90 22.71 0.93
N ASP A 78 -2.84 23.42 1.30
CA ASP A 78 -1.47 23.21 0.77
C ASP A 78 -0.62 22.23 1.60
N GLY A 79 -1.15 21.74 2.72
CA GLY A 79 -0.52 20.66 3.50
C GLY A 79 -0.45 19.36 2.71
N ARG A 80 0.47 18.45 3.07
CA ARG A 80 0.55 17.13 2.42
C ARG A 80 -0.54 16.19 2.95
N ALA A 81 -1.15 15.44 2.04
CA ALA A 81 -2.14 14.41 2.36
C ALA A 81 -1.55 13.26 3.20
N SER A 82 -0.29 12.89 2.94
CA SER A 82 0.44 11.85 3.66
C SER A 82 1.76 12.36 4.27
N PRO A 83 1.74 13.03 5.43
CA PRO A 83 2.95 13.52 6.09
C PRO A 83 3.94 12.38 6.40
N GLY A 84 5.21 12.56 6.02
CA GLY A 84 6.27 11.56 6.20
C GLY A 84 6.53 10.68 4.98
N GLN A 85 5.66 10.66 3.96
CA GLN A 85 5.98 10.13 2.63
C GLN A 85 6.57 11.26 1.78
N ASN A 86 7.85 11.13 1.41
CA ASN A 86 8.56 12.14 0.62
C ASN A 86 8.17 12.08 -0.86
N GLN A 87 7.90 10.88 -1.37
CA GLN A 87 7.53 10.55 -2.75
C GLN A 87 6.10 10.97 -3.13
N ASN A 88 5.19 11.07 -2.15
CA ASN A 88 3.84 11.55 -2.37
C ASN A 88 3.78 13.08 -2.13
N THR A 89 3.46 13.84 -3.19
CA THR A 89 3.34 15.30 -3.19
C THR A 89 1.89 15.80 -3.16
N THR A 90 0.90 14.91 -3.08
CA THR A 90 -0.53 15.24 -3.10
C THR A 90 -0.87 16.19 -1.96
N THR A 91 -1.53 17.29 -2.31
CA THR A 91 -1.98 18.29 -1.34
C THR A 91 -3.28 17.86 -0.66
N ASN A 92 -3.57 18.41 0.51
CA ASN A 92 -4.83 18.22 1.22
C ASN A 92 -6.02 18.54 0.29
N LEU A 93 -5.95 19.61 -0.49
CA LEU A 93 -7.00 19.98 -1.45
C LEU A 93 -7.22 18.92 -2.54
N ASN A 94 -6.14 18.38 -3.13
CA ASN A 94 -6.27 17.36 -4.15
C ASN A 94 -6.76 16.03 -3.57
N SER A 95 -6.31 15.66 -2.37
CA SER A 95 -6.78 14.49 -1.61
C SER A 95 -8.27 14.60 -1.26
N ASP A 96 -8.71 15.75 -0.73
CA ASP A 96 -10.11 15.96 -0.39
C ASP A 96 -11.00 15.93 -1.63
N LEU A 97 -10.59 16.55 -2.75
CA LEU A 97 -11.37 16.48 -4.00
C LEU A 97 -11.50 15.04 -4.53
N TYR A 98 -10.53 14.17 -4.27
CA TYR A 98 -10.59 12.76 -4.63
C TYR A 98 -11.52 11.95 -3.71
N PHE A 99 -11.35 12.07 -2.38
CA PHE A 99 -12.20 11.36 -1.43
C PHE A 99 -13.64 11.91 -1.40
N GLN A 100 -13.85 13.20 -1.66
CA GLN A 100 -15.18 13.77 -1.84
C GLN A 100 -15.85 13.20 -3.09
N ARG A 101 -15.11 13.03 -4.20
CA ARG A 101 -15.63 12.33 -5.37
C ARG A 101 -16.10 10.92 -5.02
N ILE A 102 -15.28 10.13 -4.31
CA ILE A 102 -15.61 8.75 -3.88
C ILE A 102 -16.89 8.72 -3.00
N LYS A 103 -17.09 9.73 -2.15
CA LYS A 103 -18.29 9.90 -1.30
C LYS A 103 -19.52 10.33 -2.11
N ASP A 104 -19.39 11.31 -3.01
CA ASP A 104 -20.46 11.80 -3.88
C ASP A 104 -20.92 10.70 -4.85
N ASP A 105 -19.96 9.95 -5.40
CA ASP A 105 -20.17 8.75 -6.20
C ASP A 105 -20.66 7.55 -5.36
N ARG A 106 -20.81 7.66 -4.03
CA ARG A 106 -21.26 6.61 -3.08
C ARG A 106 -20.62 5.24 -3.30
N VAL A 107 -19.30 5.21 -3.53
CA VAL A 107 -18.59 3.99 -3.95
C VAL A 107 -18.57 2.96 -2.83
N VAL A 108 -18.18 3.36 -1.62
CA VAL A 108 -18.05 2.45 -0.47
C VAL A 108 -19.43 1.95 -0.04
N GLU A 109 -20.43 2.84 0.02
CA GLU A 109 -21.82 2.52 0.33
C GLU A 109 -22.34 1.38 -0.57
N ARG A 110 -22.18 1.49 -1.90
CA ARG A 110 -22.61 0.44 -2.84
C ARG A 110 -21.89 -0.89 -2.65
N LEU A 111 -20.67 -0.91 -2.12
CA LEU A 111 -19.93 -2.13 -1.84
C LEU A 111 -20.36 -2.77 -0.51
N LEU A 112 -20.88 -1.97 0.44
CA LEU A 112 -21.51 -2.49 1.66
C LEU A 112 -22.91 -3.06 1.40
N ASP A 113 -23.62 -2.52 0.41
CA ASP A 113 -24.92 -3.02 -0.07
C ASP A 113 -24.82 -4.36 -0.84
N LYS A 114 -23.60 -4.81 -1.22
CA LYS A 114 -23.36 -6.10 -1.87
C LYS A 114 -23.34 -7.29 -0.88
N PRO A 115 -23.77 -8.49 -1.33
CA PRO A 115 -23.53 -9.74 -0.59
C PRO A 115 -22.04 -10.15 -0.64
N ALA A 116 -21.63 -10.99 0.30
CA ALA A 116 -20.34 -11.66 0.26
C ALA A 116 -20.22 -12.62 -0.96
N PRO A 117 -19.01 -12.85 -1.51
CA PRO A 117 -17.73 -12.30 -1.08
C PRO A 117 -17.51 -10.84 -1.54
N ASP A 118 -18.38 -10.29 -2.38
CA ASP A 118 -18.15 -9.03 -3.12
C ASP A 118 -18.38 -7.75 -2.30
N GLY A 119 -19.16 -7.86 -1.23
CA GLY A 119 -19.17 -6.97 -0.06
C GLY A 119 -18.67 -7.68 1.21
N PRO A 120 -18.54 -6.97 2.35
CA PRO A 120 -18.03 -7.56 3.60
C PRO A 120 -18.89 -8.71 4.15
N GLU A 121 -18.23 -9.73 4.70
CA GLU A 121 -18.84 -10.86 5.42
C GLU A 121 -19.43 -10.42 6.79
N PRO A 122 -20.38 -11.18 7.39
CA PRO A 122 -21.01 -10.81 8.67
C PRO A 122 -20.01 -10.53 9.79
N GLU A 123 -18.98 -11.37 9.91
CA GLU A 123 -17.92 -11.33 10.91
C GLU A 123 -17.10 -10.03 10.80
N VAL A 124 -16.83 -9.59 9.56
CA VAL A 124 -16.17 -8.32 9.25
C VAL A 124 -17.03 -7.14 9.70
N ARG A 125 -18.35 -7.22 9.49
CA ARG A 125 -19.30 -6.17 9.89
C ARG A 125 -19.44 -6.06 11.40
N GLU A 126 -19.51 -7.20 12.09
CA GLU A 126 -19.49 -7.27 13.57
C GLU A 126 -18.20 -6.66 14.13
N ALA A 127 -17.03 -7.07 13.64
CA ALA A 127 -15.74 -6.55 14.08
C ALA A 127 -15.57 -5.05 13.81
N ILE A 128 -16.05 -4.53 12.68
CA ILE A 128 -15.98 -3.09 12.37
C ILE A 128 -16.95 -2.28 13.23
N ARG A 129 -18.16 -2.78 13.51
CA ARG A 129 -19.06 -2.16 14.49
C ARG A 129 -18.43 -2.12 15.88
N GLY A 130 -17.78 -3.21 16.29
CA GLY A 130 -17.01 -3.28 17.50
C GLY A 130 -15.90 -2.23 17.54
N TYR A 131 -15.08 -2.15 16.50
CA TYR A 131 -13.98 -1.18 16.38
C TYR A 131 -14.45 0.26 16.63
N VAL A 132 -15.58 0.63 16.04
CA VAL A 132 -16.22 1.95 16.23
C VAL A 132 -16.63 2.17 17.68
N GLN A 133 -17.26 1.19 18.34
CA GLN A 133 -17.59 1.28 19.77
C GLN A 133 -16.34 1.44 20.64
N GLY A 134 -15.28 0.67 20.36
CA GLY A 134 -14.01 0.73 21.08
C GLY A 134 -13.32 2.09 20.97
N TYR A 135 -13.16 2.60 19.75
CA TYR A 135 -12.56 3.92 19.49
C TYR A 135 -13.38 5.03 20.15
N ASN A 136 -14.70 5.03 19.94
CA ASN A 136 -15.59 6.05 20.48
C ASN A 136 -15.60 6.05 22.02
N ARG A 137 -15.52 4.86 22.63
CA ARG A 137 -15.41 4.72 24.08
C ARG A 137 -14.11 5.31 24.62
N TYR A 138 -12.95 5.02 24.01
CA TYR A 138 -11.69 5.60 24.45
C TYR A 138 -11.70 7.13 24.39
N LEU A 139 -12.22 7.70 23.30
CA LEU A 139 -12.34 9.16 23.14
C LEU A 139 -13.36 9.77 24.12
N ALA A 140 -14.46 9.08 24.43
CA ALA A 140 -15.44 9.55 25.42
C ALA A 140 -14.90 9.49 26.86
N GLU A 141 -14.11 8.47 27.20
CA GLU A 141 -13.48 8.33 28.53
C GLU A 141 -12.28 9.30 28.72
N THR A 142 -11.54 9.60 27.65
CA THR A 142 -10.34 10.47 27.71
C THR A 142 -10.66 11.96 27.49
N GLY A 143 -11.57 12.25 26.55
CA GLY A 143 -11.83 13.59 26.04
C GLY A 143 -10.68 14.18 25.19
N VAL A 144 -10.99 15.02 24.20
CA VAL A 144 -9.97 15.62 23.31
C VAL A 144 -8.84 16.36 24.05
N ASN A 145 -9.16 16.96 25.20
CA ASN A 145 -8.20 17.69 26.04
C ASN A 145 -7.32 16.76 26.91
N GLY A 146 -7.72 15.51 27.13
CA GLY A 146 -6.97 14.51 27.88
C GLY A 146 -5.94 13.75 27.05
N ILE A 147 -5.99 13.86 25.71
CA ILE A 147 -5.06 13.21 24.78
C ILE A 147 -3.62 13.63 25.09
N THR A 148 -2.74 12.67 25.28
CA THR A 148 -1.34 12.91 25.68
C THR A 148 -0.47 13.42 24.53
N ASP A 149 -0.73 12.99 23.30
CA ASP A 149 -0.02 13.44 22.10
C ASP A 149 -0.35 14.92 21.76
N PRO A 150 0.65 15.83 21.75
CA PRO A 150 0.43 17.23 21.42
C PRO A 150 0.04 17.49 19.95
N ALA A 151 0.16 16.52 19.04
CA ALA A 151 -0.20 16.68 17.64
C ALA A 151 -1.71 16.88 17.41
N CYS A 152 -2.57 16.38 18.31
CA CYS A 152 -4.03 16.55 18.22
C CYS A 152 -4.75 16.86 19.55
N ARG A 153 -4.02 17.08 20.66
CA ARG A 153 -4.64 17.45 21.94
C ARG A 153 -5.51 18.71 21.80
N GLY A 154 -6.79 18.58 22.12
CA GLY A 154 -7.77 19.66 22.05
C GLY A 154 -8.20 20.06 20.64
N ALA A 155 -7.80 19.32 19.61
CA ALA A 155 -8.16 19.62 18.22
C ALA A 155 -9.62 19.22 17.92
N ASP A 156 -10.31 20.08 17.16
CA ASP A 156 -11.74 19.94 16.85
C ASP A 156 -12.06 18.75 15.92
N TRP A 157 -11.08 18.35 15.12
CA TRP A 157 -11.17 17.20 14.21
C TRP A 157 -11.03 15.84 14.89
N VAL A 158 -10.66 15.78 16.18
CA VAL A 158 -10.63 14.51 16.92
C VAL A 158 -12.04 14.20 17.43
N ARG A 159 -12.84 13.62 16.53
CA ARG A 159 -14.26 13.31 16.73
C ARG A 159 -14.54 11.83 16.96
N LEU A 160 -15.76 11.54 17.41
CA LEU A 160 -16.35 10.20 17.31
C LEU A 160 -16.47 9.77 15.83
N ILE A 161 -16.34 8.47 15.60
CA ILE A 161 -16.39 7.83 14.28
C ILE A 161 -17.62 6.93 14.10
N THR A 162 -17.81 6.49 12.87
CA THR A 162 -18.90 5.64 12.38
C THR A 162 -18.32 4.43 11.64
N GLU A 163 -19.12 3.38 11.39
CA GLU A 163 -18.67 2.23 10.58
C GLU A 163 -18.17 2.68 9.19
N MET A 164 -18.83 3.69 8.62
CA MET A 164 -18.46 4.27 7.32
C MET A 164 -17.09 4.95 7.33
N ASP A 165 -16.64 5.51 8.46
CA ASP A 165 -15.28 6.05 8.57
C ASP A 165 -14.22 4.93 8.45
N VAL A 166 -14.49 3.77 9.06
CA VAL A 166 -13.62 2.58 9.00
C VAL A 166 -13.65 1.94 7.62
N TYR A 167 -14.81 1.82 6.98
CA TYR A 167 -14.90 1.27 5.61
C TYR A 167 -14.26 2.17 4.56
N ARG A 168 -14.39 3.50 4.67
CA ARG A 168 -13.69 4.45 3.79
C ARG A 168 -12.17 4.43 4.03
N HIS A 169 -11.72 4.20 5.26
CA HIS A 169 -10.31 3.97 5.56
C HIS A 169 -9.79 2.68 4.93
N ALA A 170 -10.47 1.55 5.12
CA ALA A 170 -10.08 0.29 4.47
C ALA A 170 -10.05 0.43 2.93
N HIS A 171 -11.04 1.08 2.33
CA HIS A 171 -11.07 1.37 0.89
C HIS A 171 -9.89 2.22 0.43
N ALA A 172 -9.46 3.22 1.21
CA ALA A 172 -8.30 4.06 0.90
C ALA A 172 -6.97 3.29 0.91
N GLU A 173 -6.80 2.28 1.78
CA GLU A 173 -5.63 1.39 1.74
C GLU A 173 -5.68 0.45 0.52
N ILE A 174 -6.87 -0.05 0.19
CA ILE A 174 -7.13 -0.97 -0.92
C ILE A 174 -6.83 -0.32 -2.29
N ILE A 175 -7.22 0.95 -2.51
CA ILE A 175 -6.97 1.68 -3.77
C ILE A 175 -5.59 2.34 -3.87
N MET A 176 -4.77 2.27 -2.81
CA MET A 176 -3.49 3.01 -2.73
C MET A 176 -2.56 2.73 -3.92
N GLY A 177 -2.51 1.48 -4.39
CA GLY A 177 -1.70 1.06 -5.54
C GLY A 177 -2.04 1.71 -6.88
N SER A 178 -3.18 2.41 -7.00
CA SER A 178 -3.50 3.29 -8.14
C SER A 178 -3.51 4.77 -7.75
N ALA A 179 -4.02 5.10 -6.56
CA ALA A 179 -4.23 6.46 -6.11
C ALA A 179 -2.91 7.26 -6.02
N ASP A 180 -1.85 6.69 -5.43
CA ASP A 180 -0.55 7.35 -5.28
C ASP A 180 0.06 7.81 -6.63
N ALA A 181 -0.26 7.12 -7.73
CA ALA A 181 0.26 7.44 -9.07
C ALA A 181 -0.66 8.35 -9.90
N LEU A 182 -1.96 8.42 -9.59
CA LEU A 182 -2.99 8.95 -10.52
C LEU A 182 -3.93 9.99 -9.92
N LEU A 183 -4.04 10.11 -8.58
CA LEU A 183 -4.99 10.98 -7.89
C LEU A 183 -4.88 12.44 -8.35
N ASP A 184 -3.68 13.01 -8.28
CA ASP A 184 -3.43 14.41 -8.70
C ASP A 184 -3.80 14.63 -10.17
N GLY A 185 -3.58 13.65 -11.04
CA GLY A 185 -3.95 13.74 -12.45
C GLY A 185 -5.47 13.72 -12.68
N GLN A 186 -6.22 12.98 -11.86
CA GLN A 186 -7.69 12.92 -11.94
C GLN A 186 -8.36 14.19 -11.41
N VAL A 187 -7.93 14.71 -10.25
CA VAL A 187 -8.57 15.89 -9.65
C VAL A 187 -8.18 17.22 -10.31
N ASN A 188 -7.16 17.23 -11.17
CA ASN A 188 -6.78 18.38 -11.99
C ASN A 188 -7.18 18.23 -13.48
N ALA A 189 -7.91 17.17 -13.84
CA ALA A 189 -8.36 16.94 -15.22
C ALA A 189 -9.46 17.93 -15.65
N ALA A 190 -9.17 18.78 -16.63
CA ALA A 190 -10.10 19.73 -17.22
C ALA A 190 -9.94 19.78 -18.76
N PRO A 191 -11.03 19.99 -19.52
CA PRO A 191 -10.97 20.04 -20.99
C PRO A 191 -10.26 21.31 -21.49
N PRO A 192 -9.62 21.28 -22.68
CA PRO A 192 -9.11 22.46 -23.35
C PRO A 192 -10.11 23.62 -23.39
N GLY A 193 -9.65 24.83 -23.08
CA GLY A 193 -10.48 26.03 -23.05
C GLY A 193 -11.30 26.23 -21.77
N ALA A 194 -11.40 25.24 -20.87
CA ALA A 194 -11.86 25.49 -19.51
C ALA A 194 -10.85 26.38 -18.79
N SER A 195 -11.24 27.62 -18.49
CA SER A 195 -10.34 28.60 -17.84
C SER A 195 -9.96 28.12 -16.45
N ALA A 196 -8.69 27.75 -16.27
CA ALA A 196 -8.17 27.28 -14.99
C ALA A 196 -8.12 28.44 -13.98
N ALA A 197 -8.98 28.37 -12.96
CA ALA A 197 -8.93 29.30 -11.85
C ALA A 197 -7.64 29.06 -11.03
N ALA A 198 -6.73 30.04 -11.11
CA ALA A 198 -5.50 30.16 -10.32
C ALA A 198 -4.44 29.04 -10.46
N VAL A 199 -3.54 29.21 -11.43
CA VAL A 199 -2.12 28.81 -11.31
C VAL A 199 -1.25 29.98 -11.78
N PRO A 200 -0.21 30.42 -11.04
CA PRO A 200 0.68 31.49 -11.50
C PRO A 200 1.51 31.03 -12.71
N SER A 201 1.36 31.71 -13.85
CA SER A 201 2.11 31.40 -15.06
C SER A 201 3.55 31.93 -14.99
N ALA A 202 4.53 31.05 -15.25
CA ALA A 202 5.88 31.47 -15.59
C ALA A 202 5.88 32.22 -16.94
N PRO A 203 6.76 33.22 -17.15
CA PRO A 203 6.71 34.09 -18.33
C PRO A 203 7.06 33.33 -19.63
N PRO A 204 6.37 33.63 -20.76
CA PRO A 204 6.59 32.93 -22.02
C PRO A 204 7.90 33.37 -22.70
N SER A 205 8.77 32.42 -22.98
CA SER A 205 9.89 32.63 -23.92
C SER A 205 9.38 32.60 -25.36
N ALA A 206 9.70 33.64 -26.13
CA ALA A 206 9.16 33.81 -27.48
C ALA A 206 9.68 32.74 -28.45
N ARG A 207 8.77 32.04 -29.12
CA ARG A 207 9.07 31.26 -30.33
C ARG A 207 8.56 32.00 -31.55
N GLN A 208 9.44 32.20 -32.52
CA GLN A 208 9.11 32.80 -33.81
C GLN A 208 8.15 31.88 -34.58
N ALA A 209 7.17 32.47 -35.26
CA ALA A 209 6.31 31.74 -36.19
C ALA A 209 7.10 31.35 -37.45
N SER A 210 6.93 30.11 -37.90
CA SER A 210 7.36 29.64 -39.22
C SER A 210 6.18 29.03 -39.96
N SER A 211 6.11 29.28 -41.27
CA SER A 211 4.94 28.96 -42.11
C SER A 211 4.68 27.44 -42.22
N PRO A 212 3.42 27.02 -42.44
CA PRO A 212 3.06 25.60 -42.50
C PRO A 212 3.68 24.89 -43.69
N ALA A 213 4.76 24.15 -43.45
CA ALA A 213 5.28 23.16 -44.39
C ALA A 213 4.31 21.98 -44.48
N LYS A 214 4.06 21.47 -45.69
CA LYS A 214 3.25 20.27 -45.91
C LYS A 214 3.94 19.07 -45.27
N THR A 215 3.35 18.51 -44.22
CA THR A 215 3.87 17.33 -43.51
C THR A 215 3.38 16.04 -44.16
N ASP A 216 4.29 15.28 -44.77
CA ASP A 216 3.97 13.94 -45.25
C ASP A 216 3.48 13.04 -44.10
N ALA A 217 2.52 12.15 -44.37
CA ALA A 217 2.00 11.21 -43.37
C ALA A 217 3.09 10.33 -42.73
N LYS A 218 4.16 10.01 -43.48
CA LYS A 218 5.36 9.31 -42.99
C LYS A 218 6.22 10.16 -42.04
N SER A 219 6.09 11.49 -42.09
CA SER A 219 6.72 12.42 -41.15
C SER A 219 5.90 12.52 -39.86
N ALA A 220 4.57 12.70 -39.98
CA ALA A 220 3.65 12.73 -38.84
C ALA A 220 3.74 11.45 -37.99
N SER A 221 3.59 10.28 -38.61
CA SER A 221 3.75 8.98 -37.92
C SER A 221 5.11 8.84 -37.19
N ARG A 222 6.19 9.44 -37.72
CA ARG A 222 7.52 9.47 -37.08
C ARG A 222 7.63 10.50 -35.95
N THR A 223 6.89 11.60 -35.96
CA THR A 223 6.81 12.51 -34.81
C THR A 223 5.98 11.94 -33.68
N ASP A 224 4.88 11.25 -34.01
CA ASP A 224 3.95 10.69 -33.04
C ASP A 224 4.58 9.51 -32.29
N ALA A 225 5.25 8.61 -33.01
CA ALA A 225 6.03 7.51 -32.41
C ALA A 225 7.15 8.02 -31.49
N LYS A 226 7.83 9.11 -31.87
CA LYS A 226 8.82 9.79 -31.01
C LYS A 226 8.18 10.49 -29.80
N SER A 227 6.90 10.84 -29.86
CA SER A 227 6.16 11.41 -28.73
C SER A 227 5.74 10.32 -27.75
N ALA A 228 5.11 9.25 -28.23
CA ALA A 228 4.75 8.08 -27.43
C ALA A 228 5.97 7.52 -26.68
N ALA A 229 7.13 7.39 -27.34
CA ALA A 229 8.36 6.94 -26.71
C ALA A 229 8.86 7.86 -25.58
N ARG A 230 8.85 9.19 -25.77
CA ARG A 230 9.23 10.13 -24.70
C ARG A 230 8.26 10.14 -23.52
N THR A 231 6.97 9.98 -23.78
CA THR A 231 5.95 9.90 -22.73
C THR A 231 6.10 8.60 -21.94
N ALA A 232 6.25 7.46 -22.62
CA ALA A 232 6.48 6.17 -21.99
C ALA A 232 7.78 6.14 -21.16
N GLU A 233 8.89 6.70 -21.67
CA GLU A 233 10.14 6.73 -20.93
C GLU A 233 10.04 7.60 -19.67
N ARG A 234 9.49 8.81 -19.77
CA ARG A 234 9.31 9.67 -18.59
C ARG A 234 8.42 9.04 -17.52
N ILE A 235 7.40 8.28 -17.93
CA ILE A 235 6.56 7.50 -17.00
C ILE A 235 7.38 6.39 -16.34
N ARG A 236 8.15 5.61 -17.11
CA ARG A 236 9.06 4.57 -16.58
C ARG A 236 10.07 5.15 -15.58
N GLU A 237 10.73 6.25 -15.92
CA GLU A 237 11.66 7.00 -15.05
C GLU A 237 10.97 7.46 -13.76
N ALA A 238 9.81 8.13 -13.86
CA ALA A 238 9.08 8.65 -12.70
C ALA A 238 8.57 7.52 -11.78
N MET A 239 8.06 6.42 -12.36
CA MET A 239 7.65 5.23 -11.60
C MET A 239 8.83 4.54 -10.93
N ALA A 240 10.00 4.47 -11.58
CA ALA A 240 11.22 3.90 -10.99
C ALA A 240 11.68 4.70 -9.76
N VAL A 241 11.77 6.03 -9.88
CA VAL A 241 12.14 6.92 -8.76
C VAL A 241 11.11 6.85 -7.63
N SER A 242 9.82 6.81 -7.95
CA SER A 242 8.73 6.65 -6.97
C SER A 242 8.82 5.32 -6.21
N ARG A 243 9.25 4.24 -6.88
CA ARG A 243 9.44 2.90 -6.30
C ARG A 243 10.74 2.77 -5.49
N GLU A 244 11.85 3.36 -5.95
CA GLU A 244 13.12 3.44 -5.21
C GLU A 244 12.97 4.19 -3.88
N GLN A 245 12.15 5.24 -3.86
CA GLN A 245 11.82 6.04 -2.67
C GLN A 245 10.50 5.60 -1.99
N GLY A 246 9.99 4.43 -2.37
CA GLY A 246 8.61 4.01 -2.13
C GLY A 246 8.45 2.94 -1.05
N MET A 247 7.38 2.13 -1.21
CA MET A 247 7.14 0.95 -0.40
C MET A 247 7.89 -0.26 -0.96
N GLY A 248 8.72 -0.89 -0.14
CA GLY A 248 9.34 -2.18 -0.41
C GLY A 248 8.93 -3.22 0.63
N SER A 249 9.36 -4.47 0.46
CA SER A 249 9.31 -5.54 1.47
C SER A 249 10.24 -6.67 1.09
N ASN A 250 10.89 -7.29 2.08
CA ASN A 250 11.37 -8.67 1.95
C ASN A 250 10.40 -9.64 2.63
N ALA A 251 10.22 -10.82 2.05
CA ALA A 251 9.65 -11.97 2.75
C ALA A 251 10.37 -13.27 2.33
N LEU A 252 10.57 -14.19 3.28
CA LEU A 252 11.19 -15.49 3.03
C LEU A 252 10.48 -16.54 3.89
N ALA A 253 9.84 -17.51 3.24
CA ALA A 253 9.30 -18.69 3.88
C ALA A 253 10.24 -19.88 3.62
N VAL A 254 10.54 -20.64 4.68
CA VAL A 254 11.46 -21.78 4.65
C VAL A 254 10.70 -23.00 5.16
N GLY A 255 10.71 -24.07 4.37
CA GLY A 255 10.04 -25.33 4.69
C GLY A 255 10.97 -26.30 5.43
N SER A 256 10.43 -27.51 5.63
CA SER A 256 11.05 -28.62 6.37
C SER A 256 12.44 -29.08 5.88
N GLN A 257 12.85 -28.77 4.65
CA GLN A 257 14.18 -29.07 4.13
C GLN A 257 15.20 -27.94 4.36
N GLY A 258 14.76 -26.73 4.74
CA GLY A 258 15.62 -25.58 5.01
C GLY A 258 15.76 -25.22 6.49
N VAL A 259 14.95 -25.81 7.38
CA VAL A 259 14.95 -25.55 8.82
C VAL A 259 15.59 -26.72 9.58
N SER A 260 16.37 -26.41 10.62
CA SER A 260 16.89 -27.39 11.58
C SER A 260 16.23 -27.20 12.94
N GLY A 261 15.74 -28.29 13.56
CA GLY A 261 15.09 -28.25 14.88
C GLY A 261 13.64 -27.73 14.89
N GLY A 262 13.01 -27.54 13.73
CA GLY A 262 11.62 -27.11 13.58
C GLY A 262 11.02 -27.57 12.25
N THR A 263 9.74 -27.28 11.99
CA THR A 263 9.05 -27.69 10.75
C THR A 263 9.14 -26.64 9.64
N SER A 264 9.12 -25.35 9.98
CA SER A 264 9.17 -24.24 9.03
C SER A 264 9.58 -22.93 9.73
N MET A 265 9.86 -21.89 8.94
CA MET A 265 10.17 -20.53 9.41
C MET A 265 9.66 -19.49 8.40
N LEU A 266 9.23 -18.33 8.91
CA LEU A 266 8.93 -17.14 8.09
C LEU A 266 9.77 -15.94 8.57
N LEU A 267 10.35 -15.22 7.62
CA LEU A 267 10.77 -13.84 7.78
C LEU A 267 9.72 -12.92 7.16
N ALA A 268 9.10 -12.07 7.99
CA ALA A 268 8.28 -10.95 7.56
C ALA A 268 9.09 -9.65 7.71
N ASN A 269 9.33 -8.91 6.63
CA ASN A 269 10.13 -7.67 6.67
C ASN A 269 9.59 -6.61 5.68
N PRO A 270 8.39 -6.04 5.95
CA PRO A 270 7.86 -4.92 5.17
C PRO A 270 8.68 -3.63 5.36
N HIS A 271 8.92 -2.88 4.28
CA HIS A 271 9.56 -1.57 4.29
C HIS A 271 8.51 -0.49 4.02
N PHE A 272 7.65 -0.29 5.02
CA PHE A 272 6.56 0.69 5.01
C PHE A 272 6.96 1.98 5.75
N PRO A 273 6.24 3.10 5.53
CA PRO A 273 6.49 4.35 6.23
C PRO A 273 6.46 4.21 7.75
N TRP A 274 7.39 4.86 8.45
CA TRP A 274 7.46 4.85 9.92
C TRP A 274 6.40 5.74 10.58
N GLN A 275 5.67 6.55 9.80
CA GLN A 275 4.71 7.55 10.25
C GLN A 275 3.49 7.60 9.34
N GLY A 276 2.39 8.19 9.83
CA GLY A 276 1.11 8.25 9.12
C GLY A 276 0.34 6.94 9.14
N LYS A 277 -0.80 6.90 8.41
CA LYS A 277 -1.72 5.75 8.33
C LYS A 277 -1.05 4.42 7.92
N ASN A 278 -0.06 4.52 7.03
CA ASN A 278 0.66 3.35 6.48
C ASN A 278 1.63 2.70 7.47
N ARG A 279 1.80 3.22 8.70
CA ARG A 279 2.69 2.59 9.68
C ARG A 279 2.07 1.30 10.22
N MET A 280 2.89 0.27 10.41
CA MET A 280 2.45 -0.99 10.99
C MET A 280 2.24 -0.86 12.51
N TRP A 281 1.17 -1.43 13.03
CA TRP A 281 0.88 -1.53 14.47
C TRP A 281 0.66 -3.00 14.88
N GLN A 282 1.32 -3.44 15.95
CA GLN A 282 1.35 -4.84 16.38
C GLN A 282 0.26 -5.15 17.40
N SER A 283 -0.38 -6.31 17.29
CA SER A 283 -1.41 -6.80 18.24
C SER A 283 -1.58 -8.32 18.19
N GLN A 284 -2.31 -8.88 19.16
CA GLN A 284 -2.90 -10.22 19.06
C GLN A 284 -4.41 -10.15 19.24
N LEU A 285 -5.15 -10.89 18.41
CA LEU A 285 -6.60 -10.99 18.37
C LEU A 285 -7.04 -12.42 18.69
N THR A 286 -7.84 -12.62 19.73
CA THR A 286 -8.27 -13.96 20.18
C THR A 286 -9.78 -14.01 20.45
N ILE A 287 -10.49 -14.90 19.75
CA ILE A 287 -11.80 -15.43 20.17
C ILE A 287 -11.60 -16.94 20.41
N PRO A 288 -11.69 -17.43 21.65
CA PRO A 288 -11.45 -18.83 21.97
C PRO A 288 -12.27 -19.79 21.10
N GLY A 289 -11.58 -20.71 20.41
CA GLY A 289 -12.21 -21.67 19.52
C GLY A 289 -12.69 -21.13 18.16
N LYS A 290 -12.30 -19.90 17.77
CA LYS A 290 -12.56 -19.34 16.43
C LYS A 290 -11.32 -18.73 15.77
N VAL A 291 -10.61 -17.82 16.45
CA VAL A 291 -9.44 -17.12 15.89
C VAL A 291 -8.43 -16.82 17.00
N ASN A 292 -7.14 -16.90 16.66
CA ASN A 292 -6.05 -16.61 17.58
C ASN A 292 -4.80 -16.15 16.79
N VAL A 293 -4.89 -14.95 16.21
CA VAL A 293 -3.87 -14.39 15.32
C VAL A 293 -3.02 -13.34 16.03
N SER A 294 -1.71 -13.35 15.79
CA SER A 294 -0.73 -12.39 16.30
C SER A 294 0.09 -11.83 15.15
N GLY A 295 0.25 -10.51 15.08
CA GLY A 295 0.97 -9.88 13.97
C GLY A 295 0.83 -8.37 13.96
N ALA A 296 0.95 -7.78 12.78
CA ALA A 296 0.83 -6.35 12.56
C ALA A 296 -0.11 -6.01 11.39
N SER A 297 -0.72 -4.84 11.50
CA SER A 297 -1.68 -4.30 10.54
C SER A 297 -1.27 -2.89 10.14
N LEU A 298 -1.70 -2.42 8.95
CA LEU A 298 -1.76 -0.98 8.67
C LEU A 298 -2.64 -0.32 9.75
N LEU A 299 -2.22 0.84 10.25
CA LEU A 299 -2.76 1.40 11.49
C LEU A 299 -4.27 1.70 11.39
N GLY A 300 -5.09 0.87 12.04
CA GLY A 300 -6.55 1.00 12.04
C GLY A 300 -7.26 0.19 10.95
N PHE A 301 -6.53 -0.69 10.25
CA PHE A 301 -7.13 -1.74 9.43
C PHE A 301 -7.66 -2.87 10.35
N PRO A 302 -8.90 -3.38 10.16
CA PRO A 302 -9.60 -4.17 11.18
C PRO A 302 -9.24 -5.67 11.27
N ALA A 303 -8.09 -6.09 10.74
CA ALA A 303 -7.59 -7.48 10.70
C ALA A 303 -6.06 -7.51 10.75
N VAL A 304 -5.43 -8.66 11.01
CA VAL A 304 -3.96 -8.77 10.93
C VAL A 304 -3.51 -8.88 9.47
N ASN A 305 -2.71 -7.93 8.99
CA ASN A 305 -2.26 -7.96 7.60
C ASN A 305 -1.06 -8.88 7.39
N ILE A 306 -0.13 -8.92 8.36
CA ILE A 306 1.10 -9.71 8.33
C ILE A 306 1.27 -10.33 9.72
N GLY A 307 1.33 -11.66 9.82
CA GLY A 307 1.28 -12.32 11.13
C GLY A 307 1.35 -13.84 11.09
N TYR A 308 0.85 -14.45 12.16
CA TYR A 308 0.74 -15.88 12.34
C TYR A 308 -0.39 -16.23 13.32
N ASN A 309 -0.99 -17.41 13.13
CA ASN A 309 -1.81 -18.08 14.13
C ASN A 309 -1.07 -19.34 14.63
N GLU A 310 -1.74 -20.24 15.35
CA GLU A 310 -1.10 -21.49 15.80
C GLU A 310 -0.76 -22.50 14.68
N ASN A 311 -1.13 -22.25 13.41
CA ASN A 311 -0.99 -23.21 12.30
C ASN A 311 -0.11 -22.71 11.15
N VAL A 312 -0.29 -21.45 10.75
CA VAL A 312 0.38 -20.81 9.59
C VAL A 312 0.86 -19.40 9.93
N ALA A 313 1.94 -18.97 9.26
CA ALA A 313 2.45 -17.61 9.28
C ALA A 313 2.51 -17.06 7.85
N TRP A 314 2.21 -15.77 7.65
CA TRP A 314 2.29 -15.10 6.34
C TRP A 314 2.81 -13.65 6.42
N SER A 315 3.38 -13.21 5.31
CA SER A 315 3.82 -11.84 5.07
C SER A 315 3.49 -11.40 3.66
N HIS A 316 3.28 -10.10 3.47
CA HIS A 316 3.08 -9.49 2.17
C HIS A 316 4.31 -8.76 1.66
N THR A 317 4.46 -8.75 0.34
CA THR A 317 5.40 -7.87 -0.38
C THR A 317 4.67 -7.18 -1.52
N VAL A 318 4.97 -5.90 -1.78
CA VAL A 318 4.36 -5.16 -2.90
C VAL A 318 4.66 -5.86 -4.22
N ALA A 319 3.63 -6.12 -5.02
CA ALA A 319 3.73 -6.84 -6.29
C ALA A 319 4.25 -5.97 -7.45
N THR A 320 4.70 -6.65 -8.52
CA THR A 320 5.10 -6.03 -9.79
C THR A 320 3.92 -5.74 -10.72
N VAL A 321 2.72 -6.24 -10.41
CA VAL A 321 1.52 -6.03 -11.25
C VAL A 321 0.93 -4.64 -10.98
N ALA A 322 0.46 -3.95 -12.03
CA ALA A 322 -0.37 -2.75 -11.86
C ALA A 322 -1.83 -3.15 -11.57
N PRO A 323 -2.46 -2.69 -10.47
CA PRO A 323 -3.89 -2.90 -10.24
C PRO A 323 -4.78 -2.06 -11.17
N PHE A 324 -4.17 -1.15 -11.94
CA PHE A 324 -4.85 -0.22 -12.82
C PHE A 324 -4.40 -0.32 -14.27
N GLY A 325 -5.24 0.19 -15.16
CA GLY A 325 -4.94 0.42 -16.57
C GLY A 325 -5.58 1.72 -17.05
N LEU A 326 -5.08 2.26 -18.15
CA LEU A 326 -5.61 3.46 -18.78
C LEU A 326 -6.25 3.13 -20.12
N PHE A 327 -7.21 3.94 -20.54
CA PHE A 327 -7.85 3.91 -21.85
C PHE A 327 -7.60 5.23 -22.58
N ASP A 328 -6.95 5.18 -23.74
CA ASP A 328 -6.82 6.31 -24.67
C ASP A 328 -8.11 6.43 -25.49
N VAL A 329 -8.94 7.42 -25.18
CA VAL A 329 -10.14 7.75 -25.97
C VAL A 329 -9.86 8.97 -26.82
N GLN A 330 -10.05 8.87 -28.14
CA GLN A 330 -9.97 10.05 -29.02
C GLN A 330 -11.14 10.99 -28.71
N VAL A 331 -10.87 12.29 -28.59
CA VAL A 331 -11.90 13.31 -28.32
C VAL A 331 -12.24 14.11 -29.58
N ASP A 332 -13.45 14.68 -29.62
CA ASP A 332 -13.86 15.61 -30.67
C ASP A 332 -13.09 16.94 -30.49
N PRO A 333 -12.29 17.40 -31.47
CA PRO A 333 -11.54 18.66 -31.37
C PRO A 333 -12.42 19.91 -31.21
N LEU A 334 -13.71 19.84 -31.56
CA LEU A 334 -14.67 20.93 -31.38
C LEU A 334 -15.45 20.84 -30.06
N ASN A 335 -15.46 19.66 -29.43
CA ASN A 335 -16.13 19.38 -28.17
C ASN A 335 -15.35 18.30 -27.39
N PRO A 336 -14.24 18.68 -26.71
CA PRO A 336 -13.32 17.71 -26.10
C PRO A 336 -13.93 16.88 -24.95
N THR A 337 -15.17 17.17 -24.54
CA THR A 337 -15.97 16.41 -23.56
C THR A 337 -16.78 15.27 -24.21
N THR A 338 -16.45 14.90 -25.44
CA THR A 338 -17.11 13.85 -26.23
C THR A 338 -16.03 13.04 -26.92
N TYR A 339 -16.15 11.71 -26.88
CA TYR A 339 -15.09 10.77 -27.25
C TYR A 339 -15.61 9.62 -28.12
N LEU A 340 -14.73 9.06 -28.94
CA LEU A 340 -15.08 8.05 -29.93
C LEU A 340 -15.02 6.64 -29.34
N VAL A 341 -16.05 5.82 -29.58
CA VAL A 341 -16.08 4.37 -29.32
C VAL A 341 -16.78 3.68 -30.49
N ASP A 342 -16.12 2.72 -31.14
CA ASP A 342 -16.64 1.93 -32.27
C ASP A 342 -17.21 2.76 -33.45
N GLY A 343 -16.73 4.00 -33.61
CA GLY A 343 -17.22 4.95 -34.62
C GLY A 343 -18.37 5.86 -34.16
N ALA A 344 -18.94 5.64 -32.97
CA ALA A 344 -19.93 6.50 -32.34
C ALA A 344 -19.29 7.50 -31.37
N TRP A 345 -19.88 8.69 -31.23
CA TRP A 345 -19.43 9.71 -30.29
C TRP A 345 -20.21 9.63 -28.96
N GLU A 346 -19.58 9.07 -27.92
CA GLU A 346 -20.09 9.05 -26.55
C GLU A 346 -19.77 10.37 -25.83
N ARG A 347 -20.66 10.84 -24.92
CA ARG A 347 -20.38 12.02 -24.08
C ARG A 347 -19.74 11.62 -22.76
N MET A 348 -18.75 12.37 -22.30
CA MET A 348 -18.23 12.24 -20.94
C MET A 348 -19.28 12.65 -19.91
N THR A 349 -19.27 12.00 -18.75
CA THR A 349 -20.00 12.45 -17.57
C THR A 349 -19.17 13.50 -16.82
N SER A 350 -19.86 14.43 -16.15
CA SER A 350 -19.24 15.50 -15.37
C SER A 350 -19.89 15.65 -14.00
N GLN A 351 -19.07 15.90 -12.99
CA GLN A 351 -19.47 15.99 -11.59
C GLN A 351 -18.80 17.20 -10.96
N ARG A 352 -19.59 18.13 -10.42
CA ARG A 352 -19.05 19.27 -9.66
C ARG A 352 -18.80 18.83 -8.22
N VAL A 353 -17.59 18.39 -7.95
CA VAL A 353 -17.12 18.03 -6.61
C VAL A 353 -16.68 19.30 -5.88
N ALA A 354 -17.03 19.44 -4.61
CA ALA A 354 -16.77 20.65 -3.82
C ALA A 354 -16.41 20.34 -2.37
N VAL A 355 -15.38 21.02 -1.85
CA VAL A 355 -14.80 20.78 -0.51
C VAL A 355 -14.57 22.08 0.24
N ASP A 356 -14.66 22.02 1.57
CA ASP A 356 -14.38 23.15 2.45
C ASP A 356 -12.86 23.31 2.66
N VAL A 357 -12.41 24.56 2.63
CA VAL A 357 -11.00 24.93 2.70
C VAL A 357 -10.80 26.05 3.71
N LEU A 358 -9.83 25.87 4.61
CA LEU A 358 -9.39 26.87 5.57
C LEU A 358 -8.50 27.91 4.90
N LYS A 359 -8.84 29.19 5.06
CA LYS A 359 -8.04 30.33 4.62
C LYS A 359 -7.01 30.75 5.70
N PRO A 360 -5.96 31.52 5.32
CA PRO A 360 -5.02 32.11 6.27
C PRO A 360 -5.63 33.05 7.32
N ASP A 361 -6.86 33.55 7.11
CA ASP A 361 -7.61 34.38 8.06
C ASP A 361 -8.45 33.55 9.07
N GLY A 362 -8.39 32.22 9.00
CA GLY A 362 -9.17 31.30 9.83
C GLY A 362 -10.63 31.09 9.36
N SER A 363 -11.07 31.76 8.30
CA SER A 363 -12.40 31.53 7.71
C SER A 363 -12.42 30.33 6.76
N LEU A 364 -13.58 29.70 6.62
CA LEU A 364 -13.79 28.65 5.61
C LEU A 364 -14.25 29.26 4.27
N THR A 365 -13.90 28.58 3.19
CA THR A 365 -14.41 28.83 1.83
C THR A 365 -14.59 27.52 1.10
N GLN A 366 -15.48 27.44 0.12
CA GLN A 366 -15.63 26.25 -0.71
C GLN A 366 -14.75 26.36 -1.96
N VAL A 367 -13.97 25.32 -2.24
CA VAL A 367 -13.31 25.12 -3.55
C VAL A 367 -14.03 24.00 -4.28
N ALA A 368 -14.35 24.21 -5.56
CA ALA A 368 -15.04 23.23 -6.38
C ALA A 368 -14.32 23.03 -7.72
N ARG A 369 -14.30 21.78 -8.20
CA ARG A 369 -13.82 21.42 -9.54
C ARG A 369 -14.86 20.54 -10.24
N THR A 370 -14.99 20.70 -11.56
CA THR A 370 -15.78 19.79 -12.39
C THR A 370 -14.87 18.65 -12.82
N LEU A 371 -15.03 17.49 -12.20
CA LEU A 371 -14.30 16.27 -12.52
C LEU A 371 -15.05 15.49 -13.61
N TRP A 372 -14.31 14.73 -14.42
CA TRP A 372 -14.84 14.08 -15.63
C TRP A 372 -14.65 12.57 -15.61
N SER A 373 -15.46 11.87 -16.39
CA SER A 373 -15.37 10.41 -16.57
C SER A 373 -15.86 9.98 -17.95
N THR A 374 -15.31 8.85 -18.42
CA THR A 374 -15.81 8.08 -19.56
C THR A 374 -16.52 6.83 -19.05
N ARG A 375 -17.06 6.00 -19.94
CA ARG A 375 -17.50 4.62 -19.64
C ARG A 375 -16.45 3.77 -18.91
N TYR A 376 -15.16 4.05 -19.12
CA TYR A 376 -14.04 3.28 -18.55
C TYR A 376 -13.63 3.74 -17.14
N GLY A 377 -14.05 4.94 -16.71
CA GLY A 377 -13.68 5.53 -15.43
C GLY A 377 -13.25 7.01 -15.49
N PRO A 378 -12.71 7.56 -14.38
CA PRO A 378 -12.31 8.97 -14.28
C PRO A 378 -11.22 9.36 -15.29
N VAL A 379 -11.34 10.56 -15.88
CA VAL A 379 -10.30 11.12 -16.75
C VAL A 379 -9.11 11.58 -15.90
N THR A 380 -7.89 11.30 -16.34
CA THR A 380 -6.64 11.82 -15.77
C THR A 380 -5.86 12.65 -16.79
N THR A 381 -5.19 13.71 -16.32
CA THR A 381 -4.22 14.50 -17.11
C THR A 381 -2.77 14.30 -16.71
N SER A 382 -2.47 13.37 -15.79
CA SER A 382 -1.09 12.96 -15.47
C SER A 382 -0.99 11.56 -14.84
N MET A 383 0.23 11.01 -14.80
CA MET A 383 0.59 9.80 -14.07
C MET A 383 1.99 9.97 -13.48
N GLN A 384 2.14 9.81 -12.16
CA GLN A 384 3.36 10.09 -11.40
C GLN A 384 3.97 11.48 -11.74
N GLY A 385 3.11 12.50 -11.89
CA GLY A 385 3.49 13.85 -12.28
C GLY A 385 3.84 14.04 -13.77
N VAL A 386 3.92 12.98 -14.58
CA VAL A 386 4.15 13.06 -16.03
C VAL A 386 2.84 13.43 -16.73
N PRO A 387 2.77 14.54 -17.51
CA PRO A 387 1.53 14.94 -18.18
C PRO A 387 1.05 13.95 -19.23
N LEU A 388 -0.27 13.73 -19.23
CA LEU A 388 -1.05 13.00 -20.23
C LEU A 388 -2.10 13.98 -20.81
N PRO A 389 -1.72 14.83 -21.79
CA PRO A 389 -2.54 15.99 -22.14
C PRO A 389 -3.88 15.60 -22.79
N TRP A 390 -4.98 16.04 -22.18
CA TRP A 390 -6.32 16.00 -22.78
C TRP A 390 -6.38 17.03 -23.92
N VAL A 391 -6.17 16.60 -25.17
CA VAL A 391 -6.17 17.48 -26.35
C VAL A 391 -6.72 16.77 -27.60
N VAL A 392 -6.05 15.70 -28.04
CA VAL A 392 -6.46 14.89 -29.22
C VAL A 392 -7.07 13.56 -28.77
N SER A 393 -6.55 13.03 -27.66
CA SER A 393 -7.21 12.03 -26.83
C SER A 393 -7.34 12.55 -25.40
N ALA A 394 -8.11 11.82 -24.58
CA ALA A 394 -8.12 11.88 -23.14
C ALA A 394 -7.77 10.49 -22.59
N HIS A 395 -7.21 10.43 -21.38
CA HIS A 395 -6.84 9.17 -20.73
C HIS A 395 -7.81 8.90 -19.59
N ALA A 396 -8.56 7.79 -19.63
CA ALA A 396 -9.43 7.36 -18.53
C ALA A 396 -8.77 6.25 -17.72
N VAL A 397 -8.84 6.32 -16.39
CA VAL A 397 -8.28 5.32 -15.47
C VAL A 397 -9.35 4.29 -15.10
N ARG A 398 -9.01 3.00 -15.16
CA ARG A 398 -9.77 1.91 -14.51
C ARG A 398 -8.85 1.23 -13.49
N ASP A 399 -9.34 1.03 -12.28
CA ASP A 399 -8.64 0.35 -11.17
C ASP A 399 -9.53 -0.79 -10.65
N VAL A 400 -8.97 -1.99 -10.55
CA VAL A 400 -9.66 -3.17 -10.00
C VAL A 400 -10.09 -2.97 -8.55
N ASN A 401 -9.29 -2.22 -7.78
CA ASN A 401 -9.46 -2.09 -6.34
C ASN A 401 -10.52 -1.07 -5.93
N MET A 402 -10.90 -0.17 -6.85
CA MET A 402 -12.00 0.78 -6.65
C MET A 402 -13.31 0.10 -6.24
N HIS A 403 -13.50 -1.18 -6.59
CA HIS A 403 -14.68 -2.00 -6.27
C HIS A 403 -14.34 -3.30 -5.53
N ASN A 404 -13.30 -3.29 -4.69
CA ASN A 404 -12.78 -4.49 -4.01
C ASN A 404 -12.82 -4.39 -2.47
N LEU A 405 -14.01 -4.39 -1.84
CA LEU A 405 -14.08 -4.59 -0.38
C LEU A 405 -13.82 -6.04 0.06
N ARG A 406 -13.66 -6.97 -0.89
CA ARG A 406 -13.35 -8.39 -0.65
C ARG A 406 -12.02 -8.58 0.06
N ALA A 407 -11.10 -7.62 -0.06
CA ALA A 407 -9.84 -7.58 0.68
C ALA A 407 -10.02 -7.75 2.20
N LEU A 408 -11.08 -7.19 2.79
CA LEU A 408 -11.39 -7.37 4.20
C LEU A 408 -11.67 -8.85 4.51
N ASN A 409 -12.49 -9.50 3.68
CA ASN A 409 -12.80 -10.92 3.78
C ASN A 409 -11.53 -11.77 3.62
N SER A 410 -10.62 -11.39 2.71
CA SER A 410 -9.31 -12.07 2.55
C SER A 410 -8.52 -12.08 3.86
N TRP A 411 -8.31 -10.94 4.52
CA TRP A 411 -7.53 -10.90 5.76
C TRP A 411 -8.25 -11.56 6.95
N PHE A 412 -9.56 -11.39 7.10
CA PHE A 412 -10.32 -12.10 8.15
C PHE A 412 -10.27 -13.63 8.00
N ARG A 413 -10.18 -14.14 6.78
CA ARG A 413 -9.99 -15.57 6.51
C ARG A 413 -8.53 -16.00 6.72
N LEU A 414 -7.54 -15.22 6.27
CA LEU A 414 -6.11 -15.50 6.53
C LEU A 414 -5.80 -15.58 8.03
N ASP A 415 -6.42 -14.72 8.85
CA ASP A 415 -6.32 -14.74 10.32
C ASP A 415 -6.73 -16.10 10.93
N GLN A 416 -7.59 -16.86 10.25
CA GLN A 416 -8.13 -18.15 10.66
C GLN A 416 -7.49 -19.37 9.95
N ALA A 417 -6.57 -19.15 8.99
CA ALA A 417 -6.15 -20.20 8.06
C ALA A 417 -5.39 -21.38 8.71
N GLU A 418 -5.61 -22.61 8.20
CA GLU A 418 -5.05 -23.85 8.75
C GLU A 418 -3.72 -24.31 8.14
N ASP A 419 -3.42 -23.99 6.89
CA ASP A 419 -2.12 -24.27 6.24
C ASP A 419 -1.89 -23.41 4.97
N VAL A 420 -0.82 -23.68 4.21
CA VAL A 420 -0.55 -22.91 2.98
C VAL A 420 -1.46 -23.26 1.79
N HIS A 421 -2.20 -24.36 1.82
CA HIS A 421 -3.22 -24.65 0.81
C HIS A 421 -4.49 -23.85 1.08
N ASP A 422 -4.92 -23.78 2.34
CA ASP A 422 -6.01 -22.90 2.77
C ASP A 422 -5.71 -21.42 2.46
N VAL A 423 -4.47 -20.97 2.66
CA VAL A 423 -4.03 -19.63 2.20
C VAL A 423 -4.21 -19.45 0.68
N VAL A 424 -3.97 -20.47 -0.15
CA VAL A 424 -4.24 -20.38 -1.60
C VAL A 424 -5.74 -20.33 -1.87
N ASP A 425 -6.54 -21.22 -1.28
CA ASP A 425 -7.98 -21.29 -1.48
C ASP A 425 -8.68 -19.99 -1.02
N ILE A 426 -8.21 -19.35 0.05
CA ILE A 426 -8.68 -18.04 0.53
C ILE A 426 -8.36 -16.93 -0.49
N LEU A 427 -7.14 -16.92 -1.05
CA LEU A 427 -6.75 -15.93 -2.06
C LEU A 427 -7.52 -16.12 -3.38
N GLU A 428 -7.73 -17.36 -3.81
CA GLU A 428 -8.49 -17.68 -5.03
C GLU A 428 -9.99 -17.39 -4.86
N THR A 429 -10.61 -17.79 -3.74
CA THR A 429 -12.07 -17.61 -3.53
C THR A 429 -12.51 -16.19 -3.17
N THR A 430 -11.64 -15.37 -2.58
CA THR A 430 -11.97 -13.96 -2.30
C THR A 430 -11.50 -13.02 -3.41
N GLN A 431 -10.37 -13.34 -4.06
CA GLN A 431 -9.64 -12.48 -4.99
C GLN A 431 -9.59 -11.01 -4.51
N GLY A 432 -9.31 -10.84 -3.21
CA GLY A 432 -9.45 -9.58 -2.51
C GLY A 432 -8.12 -8.87 -2.21
N VAL A 433 -7.00 -9.58 -2.10
CA VAL A 433 -5.68 -8.94 -1.92
C VAL A 433 -5.42 -7.96 -3.08
N PRO A 434 -5.03 -6.70 -2.82
CA PRO A 434 -5.17 -5.63 -3.84
C PRO A 434 -3.95 -5.39 -4.72
N PHE A 435 -2.72 -5.51 -4.20
CA PHE A 435 -1.46 -5.26 -4.93
C PHE A 435 -0.24 -5.90 -4.22
N PHE A 436 -0.45 -7.04 -3.55
CA PHE A 436 0.57 -7.73 -2.76
C PHE A 436 0.74 -9.19 -3.17
N ASN A 437 1.99 -9.63 -3.27
CA ASN A 437 2.31 -11.05 -3.13
C ASN A 437 2.00 -11.49 -1.69
N THR A 438 1.76 -12.78 -1.49
CA THR A 438 1.69 -13.46 -0.20
C THR A 438 2.81 -14.50 -0.11
N VAL A 439 3.59 -14.45 0.96
CA VAL A 439 4.62 -15.44 1.29
C VAL A 439 4.29 -16.04 2.65
N ALA A 440 4.11 -17.36 2.73
CA ALA A 440 3.60 -18.03 3.92
C ALA A 440 4.34 -19.34 4.23
N SER A 441 4.27 -19.79 5.48
CA SER A 441 4.80 -21.09 5.91
C SER A 441 3.92 -21.73 6.98
N ASP A 442 3.66 -23.03 6.88
CA ASP A 442 2.79 -23.77 7.80
C ASP A 442 3.56 -24.73 8.72
N ARG A 443 2.88 -25.23 9.75
CA ARG A 443 3.45 -26.25 10.66
C ARG A 443 3.58 -27.64 10.04
N LYS A 444 2.98 -27.90 8.87
CA LYS A 444 3.12 -29.15 8.10
C LYS A 444 4.48 -29.20 7.38
N GLY A 445 5.17 -28.06 7.29
CA GLY A 445 6.55 -27.93 6.81
C GLY A 445 6.66 -27.41 5.38
N ASN A 446 5.62 -26.74 4.90
CA ASN A 446 5.57 -26.11 3.59
C ASN A 446 5.93 -24.62 3.64
N ALA A 447 6.34 -24.09 2.49
CA ALA A 447 6.57 -22.68 2.21
C ALA A 447 5.88 -22.31 0.89
N LEU A 448 5.03 -21.28 0.92
CA LEU A 448 4.23 -20.77 -0.20
C LEU A 448 4.70 -19.40 -0.64
N TYR A 449 4.77 -19.20 -1.96
CA TYR A 449 4.68 -17.90 -2.61
C TYR A 449 3.43 -17.89 -3.49
N ALA A 450 2.65 -16.81 -3.43
CA ALA A 450 1.48 -16.57 -4.27
C ALA A 450 1.43 -15.10 -4.69
N ASP A 451 1.16 -14.83 -5.96
CA ASP A 451 0.88 -13.50 -6.53
C ASP A 451 -0.58 -13.44 -7.02
N ILE A 452 -1.47 -14.07 -6.24
CA ILE A 452 -2.90 -14.21 -6.46
C ILE A 452 -3.60 -13.00 -5.84
N GLN A 453 -4.07 -12.09 -6.68
CA GLN A 453 -4.61 -10.80 -6.26
C GLN A 453 -5.68 -10.29 -7.25
N ALA A 454 -6.25 -9.12 -6.97
CA ALA A 454 -7.06 -8.39 -7.94
C ALA A 454 -6.15 -7.87 -9.07
N VAL A 455 -6.28 -8.43 -10.27
CA VAL A 455 -5.42 -8.14 -11.44
C VAL A 455 -6.29 -7.85 -12.66
N PRO A 456 -6.05 -6.75 -13.42
CA PRO A 456 -6.75 -6.51 -14.68
C PRO A 456 -6.58 -7.67 -15.68
N ASN A 457 -7.64 -8.11 -16.34
CA ASN A 457 -7.62 -9.24 -17.30
C ASN A 457 -6.97 -8.90 -18.66
N VAL A 458 -5.75 -8.35 -18.65
CA VAL A 458 -5.01 -7.95 -19.85
C VAL A 458 -4.02 -9.05 -20.22
N THR A 459 -4.53 -10.10 -20.86
CA THR A 459 -3.72 -11.23 -21.38
C THR A 459 -2.75 -10.77 -22.47
N ASP A 460 -1.73 -11.57 -22.77
CA ASP A 460 -0.76 -11.27 -23.84
C ASP A 460 -1.41 -11.15 -25.24
N GLU A 461 -2.57 -11.77 -25.45
CA GLU A 461 -3.36 -11.61 -26.68
C GLU A 461 -4.16 -10.30 -26.70
N HIS A 462 -4.80 -9.95 -25.59
CA HIS A 462 -5.47 -8.67 -25.43
C HIS A 462 -4.47 -7.51 -25.58
N ALA A 463 -3.34 -7.60 -24.89
CA ALA A 463 -2.24 -6.66 -24.95
C ALA A 463 -1.74 -6.41 -26.39
N ARG A 464 -1.48 -7.49 -27.15
CA ARG A 464 -1.04 -7.40 -28.56
C ARG A 464 -2.07 -6.77 -29.48
N SER A 465 -3.36 -6.95 -29.23
CA SER A 465 -4.44 -6.47 -30.11
C SER A 465 -5.00 -5.09 -29.73
N CYS A 466 -4.79 -4.64 -28.49
CA CYS A 466 -5.46 -3.48 -27.91
C CYS A 466 -4.56 -2.42 -27.25
N LEU A 467 -3.27 -2.65 -27.00
CA LEU A 467 -2.41 -1.59 -26.47
C LEU A 467 -2.10 -0.52 -27.54
N THR A 468 -2.26 0.74 -27.16
CA THR A 468 -1.70 1.90 -27.88
C THR A 468 -0.18 1.81 -27.97
N LEU A 469 0.47 2.58 -28.84
CA LEU A 469 1.93 2.59 -28.93
C LEU A 469 2.60 2.99 -27.59
N THR A 470 2.04 3.95 -26.84
CA THR A 470 2.52 4.29 -25.49
C THR A 470 2.33 3.11 -24.54
N GLY A 471 1.16 2.47 -24.58
CA GLY A 471 0.86 1.26 -23.80
C GLY A 471 1.79 0.10 -24.10
N GLN A 472 2.13 -0.16 -25.36
CA GLN A 472 3.07 -1.22 -25.76
C GLN A 472 4.47 -0.98 -25.16
N LEU A 473 4.93 0.27 -25.11
CA LEU A 473 6.23 0.62 -24.52
C LEU A 473 6.23 0.53 -22.98
N LEU A 474 5.10 0.85 -22.34
CA LEU A 474 4.92 0.75 -20.88
C LEU A 474 4.66 -0.66 -20.37
N PHE A 475 3.98 -1.50 -21.16
CA PHE A 475 3.60 -2.86 -20.78
C PHE A 475 4.69 -3.88 -21.14
N ASN A 476 5.27 -3.79 -22.35
CA ASN A 476 6.32 -4.73 -22.76
C ASN A 476 7.68 -4.42 -22.10
N GLN A 477 7.89 -3.19 -21.64
CA GLN A 477 9.07 -2.73 -20.90
C GLN A 477 10.41 -3.24 -21.48
N SER A 478 10.84 -2.72 -22.63
CA SER A 478 12.11 -3.15 -23.24
C SER A 478 13.09 -1.99 -23.35
N PRO A 479 14.20 -1.95 -22.56
CA PRO A 479 14.58 -2.90 -21.50
C PRO A 479 13.73 -2.76 -20.22
N ARG A 480 13.62 -3.86 -19.44
CA ARG A 480 12.91 -3.83 -18.14
C ARG A 480 13.67 -3.02 -17.11
N LEU A 481 12.92 -2.33 -16.27
CA LEU A 481 13.42 -1.69 -15.05
C LEU A 481 12.90 -2.52 -13.85
N PRO A 482 13.75 -2.90 -12.89
CA PRO A 482 13.29 -3.56 -11.66
C PRO A 482 12.21 -2.74 -10.95
N ASN A 483 11.25 -3.42 -10.32
CA ASN A 483 10.18 -2.84 -9.48
C ASN A 483 9.23 -1.81 -10.16
N VAL A 484 9.37 -1.55 -11.47
CA VAL A 484 8.40 -0.78 -12.26
C VAL A 484 7.32 -1.72 -12.80
N PRO A 485 6.01 -1.46 -12.56
CA PRO A 485 4.97 -2.35 -13.05
C PRO A 485 4.69 -2.16 -14.56
N PRO A 486 4.26 -3.21 -15.29
CA PRO A 486 3.84 -3.08 -16.68
C PRO A 486 2.46 -2.42 -16.72
N ILE A 487 2.40 -1.19 -17.23
CA ILE A 487 1.17 -0.37 -17.24
C ILE A 487 0.49 -0.49 -18.61
N SER A 488 -0.78 -0.89 -18.61
CA SER A 488 -1.59 -0.92 -19.83
C SER A 488 -2.13 0.46 -20.19
N ILE A 489 -2.00 0.85 -21.46
CA ILE A 489 -2.77 1.96 -22.06
C ILE A 489 -3.48 1.41 -23.29
N LEU A 490 -4.73 1.00 -23.11
CA LEU A 490 -5.57 0.33 -24.09
C LEU A 490 -6.24 1.34 -25.03
N ASP A 491 -6.60 0.88 -26.22
CA ASP A 491 -7.29 1.66 -27.24
C ASP A 491 -8.79 1.78 -26.91
N GLY A 492 -9.13 2.80 -26.12
CA GLY A 492 -10.52 3.11 -25.73
C GLY A 492 -11.42 3.55 -26.88
N LYS A 493 -10.92 3.62 -28.13
CA LYS A 493 -11.76 3.79 -29.33
C LYS A 493 -12.52 2.51 -29.72
N ARG A 494 -12.21 1.37 -29.08
CA ARG A 494 -12.77 0.05 -29.40
C ARG A 494 -13.38 -0.56 -28.15
N SER A 495 -14.68 -0.88 -28.15
CA SER A 495 -15.29 -1.58 -26.99
C SER A 495 -14.70 -2.98 -26.79
N ALA A 496 -14.29 -3.63 -27.88
CA ALA A 496 -13.54 -4.89 -27.87
C ALA A 496 -12.14 -4.79 -27.21
N CYS A 497 -11.72 -3.60 -26.75
CA CYS A 497 -10.51 -3.38 -25.97
C CYS A 497 -10.75 -3.07 -24.49
N ASP A 498 -12.01 -3.09 -24.03
CA ASP A 498 -12.33 -3.10 -22.59
C ASP A 498 -11.74 -4.35 -21.90
N TRP A 499 -11.70 -4.39 -20.57
CA TRP A 499 -11.19 -5.58 -19.87
C TRP A 499 -12.19 -6.74 -20.02
N PRO A 500 -11.78 -7.90 -20.58
CA PRO A 500 -12.66 -9.06 -20.70
C PRO A 500 -12.96 -9.68 -19.34
N ASP A 501 -14.17 -10.21 -19.17
CA ASP A 501 -14.53 -11.03 -18.03
C ASP A 501 -14.00 -12.46 -18.23
N ASP A 502 -13.48 -13.08 -17.16
CA ASP A 502 -13.16 -14.51 -17.11
C ASP A 502 -14.16 -15.19 -16.15
N PRO A 503 -14.87 -16.26 -16.55
CA PRO A 503 -15.90 -16.89 -15.71
C PRO A 503 -15.36 -17.53 -14.43
N ASN A 504 -14.04 -17.70 -14.30
CA ASN A 504 -13.39 -18.20 -13.08
C ASN A 504 -13.01 -17.08 -12.10
N ALA A 505 -13.09 -15.80 -12.51
CA ALA A 505 -12.69 -14.68 -11.65
C ALA A 505 -13.85 -14.21 -10.75
N VAL A 506 -13.51 -13.75 -9.53
CA VAL A 506 -14.52 -13.43 -8.49
C VAL A 506 -15.29 -12.13 -8.81
N ALA A 507 -14.78 -11.29 -9.71
CA ALA A 507 -15.47 -10.08 -10.16
C ALA A 507 -15.11 -9.69 -11.63
N PRO A 508 -15.97 -8.91 -12.31
CA PRO A 508 -15.76 -8.48 -13.70
C PRO A 508 -14.43 -7.76 -13.98
N GLY A 509 -13.84 -8.05 -15.14
CA GLY A 509 -12.57 -7.50 -15.62
C GLY A 509 -11.32 -8.01 -14.90
N LEU A 510 -11.43 -9.00 -14.01
CA LEU A 510 -10.30 -9.62 -13.31
C LEU A 510 -9.74 -10.84 -14.05
N LEU A 511 -8.43 -11.04 -13.95
CA LEU A 511 -7.75 -12.26 -14.41
C LEU A 511 -8.10 -13.44 -13.48
N ASP A 512 -8.48 -14.59 -14.05
CA ASP A 512 -8.69 -15.86 -13.34
C ASP A 512 -7.62 -16.12 -12.26
N PRO A 513 -7.99 -16.23 -10.97
CA PRO A 513 -7.04 -16.42 -9.89
C PRO A 513 -6.23 -17.72 -10.03
N HIS A 514 -6.82 -18.78 -10.60
CA HIS A 514 -6.13 -20.05 -10.83
C HIS A 514 -5.04 -19.95 -11.91
N LYS A 515 -5.07 -18.91 -12.76
CA LYS A 515 -4.01 -18.61 -13.76
C LYS A 515 -2.87 -17.75 -13.17
N GLN A 516 -3.01 -17.23 -11.96
CA GLN A 516 -2.00 -16.35 -11.34
C GLN A 516 -0.86 -17.15 -10.66
N PRO A 517 0.36 -16.59 -10.54
CA PRO A 517 1.51 -17.32 -10.04
C PRO A 517 1.37 -17.81 -8.61
N ARG A 518 1.70 -19.09 -8.40
CA ARG A 518 1.86 -19.68 -7.07
C ARG A 518 2.87 -20.83 -7.08
N LEU A 519 3.48 -21.08 -5.93
CA LEU A 519 4.50 -22.09 -5.75
C LEU A 519 4.56 -22.54 -4.29
N ILE A 520 4.28 -23.82 -4.03
CA ILE A 520 4.46 -24.47 -2.72
C ILE A 520 5.74 -25.31 -2.76
N ARG A 521 6.55 -25.23 -1.69
CA ARG A 521 7.88 -25.84 -1.57
C ARG A 521 8.11 -26.42 -0.18
N SER A 522 8.98 -27.43 -0.10
CA SER A 522 9.54 -27.92 1.15
C SER A 522 10.94 -27.35 1.46
N ASP A 523 11.63 -26.72 0.50
CA ASP A 523 12.91 -26.03 0.72
C ASP A 523 12.72 -24.57 1.14
N PHE A 524 12.47 -23.65 0.19
CA PHE A 524 12.15 -22.25 0.51
C PHE A 524 11.43 -21.55 -0.65
N VAL A 525 10.82 -20.41 -0.35
CA VAL A 525 10.39 -19.40 -1.33
C VAL A 525 10.59 -18.01 -0.73
N GLY A 526 10.88 -17.01 -1.56
CA GLY A 526 11.05 -15.64 -1.10
C GLY A 526 10.73 -14.60 -2.16
N ASN A 527 10.48 -13.37 -1.71
CA ASN A 527 10.22 -12.23 -2.58
C ASN A 527 10.85 -10.95 -2.00
N ALA A 528 11.34 -10.09 -2.90
CA ALA A 528 11.95 -8.80 -2.59
C ALA A 528 11.47 -7.73 -3.60
N ASN A 529 10.14 -7.67 -3.82
CA ASN A 529 9.43 -6.84 -4.80
C ASN A 529 9.67 -7.14 -6.29
N ASP A 530 10.65 -7.98 -6.62
CA ASP A 530 10.75 -8.64 -7.92
C ASP A 530 9.51 -9.51 -8.23
N SER A 531 9.33 -9.85 -9.50
CA SER A 531 8.26 -10.75 -9.97
C SER A 531 8.39 -12.20 -9.47
N ALA A 532 7.32 -12.99 -9.67
CA ALA A 532 7.27 -14.44 -9.44
C ALA A 532 8.44 -15.28 -10.01
N TRP A 533 9.13 -14.79 -11.05
CA TRP A 533 10.21 -15.49 -11.76
C TRP A 533 11.26 -16.15 -10.84
N LEU A 534 11.66 -15.48 -9.74
CA LEU A 534 12.69 -15.95 -8.80
C LEU A 534 12.16 -16.41 -7.44
N ALA A 535 10.85 -16.62 -7.29
CA ALA A 535 10.24 -17.08 -6.03
C ALA A 535 10.97 -18.30 -5.42
N ASN A 536 11.42 -19.23 -6.27
CA ASN A 536 12.55 -20.13 -5.96
C ASN A 536 13.43 -20.32 -7.22
N PRO A 537 14.76 -20.10 -7.16
CA PRO A 537 15.64 -20.16 -8.34
C PRO A 537 15.80 -21.57 -8.95
N ARG A 538 15.40 -22.64 -8.24
CA ARG A 538 15.33 -24.05 -8.68
C ARG A 538 13.98 -24.41 -9.32
N SER A 539 12.96 -23.56 -9.21
CA SER A 539 11.60 -23.79 -9.71
C SER A 539 11.02 -22.47 -10.20
N ARG A 540 11.72 -21.90 -11.20
CA ARG A 540 11.41 -20.60 -11.79
C ARG A 540 10.06 -20.65 -12.51
N TRP A 541 9.26 -19.62 -12.33
CA TRP A 541 8.13 -19.36 -13.23
C TRP A 541 8.65 -18.97 -14.63
N PRO A 542 7.90 -19.22 -15.72
CA PRO A 542 8.36 -18.91 -17.08
C PRO A 542 8.64 -17.42 -17.29
N SER A 543 9.76 -17.07 -17.92
CA SER A 543 10.07 -15.68 -18.29
C SER A 543 9.74 -15.42 -19.78
N PRO A 544 9.26 -14.23 -20.17
CA PRO A 544 9.09 -13.85 -21.57
C PRO A 544 10.44 -13.89 -22.31
N GLY A 545 10.64 -14.94 -23.10
CA GLY A 545 11.88 -15.21 -23.83
C GLY A 545 12.21 -16.69 -23.94
N ASP A 546 11.79 -17.51 -22.97
CA ASP A 546 12.18 -18.94 -22.87
C ASP A 546 11.45 -19.87 -23.87
N GLY A 547 10.68 -19.33 -24.82
CA GLY A 547 10.07 -20.07 -25.94
C GLY A 547 8.98 -21.09 -25.60
N GLY A 548 8.66 -21.30 -24.33
CA GLY A 548 7.66 -22.27 -23.87
C GLY A 548 6.22 -21.84 -24.19
N HIS A 549 5.56 -22.56 -25.11
CA HIS A 549 4.12 -22.44 -25.32
C HIS A 549 3.36 -23.02 -24.11
N GLY A 550 2.91 -22.17 -23.18
CA GLY A 550 2.42 -22.62 -21.87
C GLY A 550 1.46 -21.68 -21.13
N GLY A 551 0.33 -21.31 -21.75
CA GLY A 551 -0.96 -21.06 -21.06
C GLY A 551 -1.15 -19.88 -20.09
N ALA A 552 -0.10 -19.25 -19.56
CA ALA A 552 -0.20 -18.13 -18.61
C ALA A 552 -0.07 -16.76 -19.30
N PRO A 553 -0.65 -15.67 -18.75
CA PRO A 553 -0.43 -14.30 -19.25
C PRO A 553 0.94 -13.80 -18.80
N VAL A 554 1.93 -13.93 -19.68
CA VAL A 554 3.36 -13.96 -19.31
C VAL A 554 3.99 -12.56 -19.27
N ALA A 555 3.37 -11.53 -19.85
CA ALA A 555 3.90 -10.16 -19.77
C ALA A 555 3.86 -9.52 -18.36
N ALA A 556 2.87 -9.84 -17.53
CA ALA A 556 2.63 -9.15 -16.25
C ALA A 556 3.59 -9.58 -15.10
N TYR A 557 4.08 -10.82 -15.15
CA TYR A 557 4.76 -11.49 -14.03
C TYR A 557 6.27 -11.72 -14.29
N ALA A 558 6.91 -10.78 -14.99
CA ALA A 558 8.15 -11.03 -15.72
C ALA A 558 9.37 -10.25 -15.19
N GLY A 559 10.36 -10.97 -14.66
CA GLY A 559 11.51 -10.40 -13.95
C GLY A 559 12.58 -9.74 -14.83
N ALA A 560 13.46 -8.98 -14.17
CA ALA A 560 14.65 -8.37 -14.76
C ALA A 560 15.86 -9.32 -14.74
N HIS A 561 16.76 -9.20 -15.71
CA HIS A 561 18.05 -9.89 -15.64
C HIS A 561 18.96 -9.23 -14.58
N PRO A 562 19.74 -10.02 -13.80
CA PRO A 562 20.72 -9.45 -12.88
C PRO A 562 21.81 -8.72 -13.67
N HIS A 563 22.09 -7.48 -13.29
CA HIS A 563 23.28 -6.78 -13.77
C HIS A 563 24.52 -7.62 -13.43
N ARG A 564 25.41 -7.84 -14.42
CA ARG A 564 26.75 -8.34 -14.14
C ARG A 564 27.45 -7.33 -13.25
N ALA A 565 27.80 -7.73 -12.03
CA ALA A 565 28.87 -7.08 -11.29
C ALA A 565 30.15 -7.17 -12.13
N GLU A 566 30.75 -6.03 -12.48
CA GLU A 566 32.04 -6.03 -13.14
C GLU A 566 33.11 -6.53 -12.16
N PRO A 567 33.99 -7.47 -12.56
CA PRO A 567 35.04 -7.96 -11.68
C PRO A 567 36.11 -6.89 -11.48
N ASP A 568 36.24 -6.38 -10.25
CA ASP A 568 37.22 -5.36 -9.88
C ASP A 568 38.64 -5.73 -10.33
N GLN A 569 39.16 -4.95 -11.28
CA GLN A 569 40.53 -5.04 -11.75
C GLN A 569 41.37 -3.89 -11.21
N ARG A 570 41.91 -4.04 -9.99
CA ARG A 570 43.35 -4.33 -9.76
C ARG A 570 43.79 -3.91 -8.36
N HIS A 571 44.27 -4.86 -7.55
CA HIS A 571 45.48 -4.67 -6.74
C HIS A 571 46.28 -5.98 -6.66
N ARG A 572 47.38 -6.07 -7.42
CA ARG A 572 48.35 -7.18 -7.34
C ARG A 572 49.42 -6.88 -6.30
N ARG A 573 49.66 -7.80 -5.36
CA ARG A 573 50.98 -8.01 -4.74
C ARG A 573 51.31 -9.52 -4.72
N PRO A 574 52.56 -9.93 -4.99
CA PRO A 574 52.93 -11.34 -5.17
C PRO A 574 53.16 -12.06 -3.84
N ALA A 575 53.03 -13.39 -3.86
CA ALA A 575 53.27 -14.26 -2.72
C ALA A 575 54.77 -14.44 -2.38
N ARG A 576 55.04 -14.80 -1.12
CA ARG A 576 56.24 -15.54 -0.70
C ARG A 576 55.85 -16.66 0.26
N GLN A 577 56.75 -17.64 0.41
CA GLN A 577 56.45 -18.97 0.96
C GLN A 577 56.74 -19.10 2.45
N GLY A 578 55.97 -19.95 3.13
CA GLY A 578 56.55 -21.09 3.84
C GLY A 578 56.57 -21.10 5.38
N VAL A 579 56.47 -22.34 5.89
CA VAL A 579 56.93 -22.86 7.20
C VAL A 579 56.03 -22.65 8.44
N HIS A 580 55.82 -23.78 9.13
CA HIS A 580 55.22 -24.03 10.45
C HIS A 580 56.33 -24.58 11.38
N PRO A 581 56.16 -24.74 12.72
CA PRO A 581 55.14 -24.21 13.65
C PRO A 581 55.77 -23.65 14.97
N ALA A 582 54.98 -23.63 16.05
CA ALA A 582 55.34 -23.75 17.49
C ALA A 582 55.42 -22.50 18.40
N ASP A 583 54.53 -22.54 19.41
CA ASP A 583 54.70 -22.31 20.87
C ASP A 583 55.04 -20.97 21.55
N HIS A 584 54.28 -20.78 22.65
CA HIS A 584 54.54 -20.10 23.94
C HIS A 584 55.04 -18.64 24.01
N GLY A 585 54.38 -17.86 24.88
CA GLY A 585 54.96 -16.61 25.44
C GLY A 585 53.96 -15.60 26.00
N GLU A 586 53.52 -15.76 27.25
CA GLU A 586 53.17 -14.58 28.07
C GLU A 586 54.46 -13.85 28.47
N VAL A 587 54.43 -12.51 28.50
CA VAL A 587 55.03 -11.64 29.54
C VAL A 587 54.52 -10.20 29.28
N ALA A 588 54.30 -9.44 30.35
CA ALA A 588 53.71 -8.10 30.29
C ALA A 588 54.70 -6.98 30.66
N VAL A 589 54.17 -5.75 30.74
CA VAL A 589 54.70 -4.57 31.45
C VAL A 589 55.82 -3.77 30.74
N ARG A 590 55.48 -2.57 30.23
CA ARG A 590 55.81 -1.29 30.90
C ARG A 590 55.07 -0.08 30.32
N ARG A 591 54.89 0.96 31.15
CA ARG A 591 54.31 2.27 30.80
C ARG A 591 55.38 3.20 30.25
N GLN A 592 54.96 4.17 29.45
CA GLN A 592 55.48 5.55 29.54
C GLN A 592 54.34 6.57 29.31
N GLN A 593 54.46 7.75 29.93
CA GLN A 593 53.50 8.86 29.82
C GLN A 593 54.22 10.12 29.32
N GLN A 594 53.60 10.82 28.37
CA GLN A 594 53.68 12.26 28.06
C GLN A 594 52.95 12.49 26.71
N GLY A 595 52.27 13.61 26.41
CA GLY A 595 51.86 14.72 27.28
C GLY A 595 51.27 15.89 26.46
N GLY A 596 50.36 16.67 27.04
CA GLY A 596 50.04 18.05 26.62
C GLY A 596 49.08 18.28 25.44
N ARG A 597 48.09 19.19 25.65
CA ARG A 597 47.33 19.91 24.60
C ARG A 597 47.37 21.42 24.91
N PRO A 598 47.48 22.30 23.89
CA PRO A 598 47.17 23.73 24.02
C PRO A 598 45.76 24.08 23.49
N GLY A 599 45.23 25.25 23.90
CA GLY A 599 44.11 25.96 23.28
C GLY A 599 44.55 26.88 22.12
N PRO A 600 43.82 27.96 21.76
CA PRO A 600 42.97 28.83 22.60
C PRO A 600 41.46 28.73 22.18
N GLN A 601 40.54 29.71 22.15
CA GLN A 601 40.54 31.19 22.31
C GLN A 601 39.12 31.73 22.73
N ARG A 602 38.82 33.00 22.40
CA ARG A 602 37.62 33.84 22.69
C ARG A 602 37.49 34.88 21.54
N HIS A 603 36.51 35.76 21.34
CA HIS A 603 35.43 36.45 22.12
C HIS A 603 34.19 36.66 21.19
N GLY A 604 33.02 37.17 21.61
CA GLY A 604 32.48 37.59 22.92
C GLY A 604 31.21 38.45 22.75
N ASP A 605 30.46 38.66 23.85
CA ASP A 605 29.43 39.69 24.14
C ASP A 605 28.21 39.84 23.17
N HIS A 606 26.96 40.08 23.60
CA HIS A 606 26.47 40.92 24.71
C HIS A 606 25.04 40.47 25.17
N VAL A 607 24.58 40.88 26.37
CA VAL A 607 23.26 40.50 26.97
C VAL A 607 22.67 41.66 27.79
N PRO A 608 21.33 41.86 27.76
CA PRO A 608 20.51 41.84 28.98
C PRO A 608 19.24 40.95 28.76
N GLU A 609 18.88 39.96 29.58
CA GLU A 609 18.47 40.00 31.01
C GLU A 609 17.26 40.95 31.24
N ARG A 610 16.07 40.50 31.71
CA ARG A 610 15.79 40.06 33.10
C ARG A 610 14.47 39.25 33.26
N PRO A 611 14.15 38.63 34.43
CA PRO A 611 14.06 37.15 34.41
C PRO A 611 12.89 36.49 35.20
N LEU A 612 12.83 35.15 35.04
CA LEU A 612 12.53 34.10 36.05
C LEU A 612 11.40 34.27 37.08
N ARG A 613 10.58 33.21 37.19
CA ARG A 613 10.07 32.69 38.47
C ARG A 613 10.35 31.20 38.60
N THR A 614 11.00 30.81 39.69
CA THR A 614 11.16 29.41 40.14
C THR A 614 10.21 29.07 41.30
N ARG A 615 9.97 27.78 41.50
CA ARG A 615 9.29 27.18 42.68
C ARG A 615 10.37 26.66 43.67
N PRO A 616 10.07 25.91 44.78
CA PRO A 616 8.83 25.70 45.56
C PRO A 616 9.02 25.88 47.10
N GLY A 617 7.97 25.60 47.90
CA GLY A 617 8.04 25.33 49.36
C GLY A 617 7.59 26.49 50.27
N GLY A 618 7.01 26.28 51.45
CA GLY A 618 6.61 25.05 52.16
C GLY A 618 5.58 25.33 53.29
N ARG A 619 5.09 24.29 53.99
CA ARG A 619 4.16 24.39 55.15
C ARG A 619 4.94 24.73 56.47
N GLN A 620 4.38 25.02 57.65
CA GLN A 620 3.02 24.85 58.21
C GLN A 620 2.67 25.97 59.26
N PRO A 621 1.88 25.80 60.38
CA PRO A 621 1.02 26.88 60.90
C PRO A 621 1.62 27.64 62.11
N GLY A 622 0.89 28.58 62.70
CA GLY A 622 1.42 29.50 63.72
C GLY A 622 0.73 29.51 65.08
N GLN A 623 1.37 30.28 65.98
CA GLN A 623 0.86 30.88 67.24
C GLN A 623 0.62 29.89 68.40
N ARG A 624 1.29 30.09 69.55
CA ARG A 624 1.01 31.03 70.66
C ARG A 624 -0.36 30.75 71.30
N GLU A 625 -0.49 30.53 72.60
CA GLU A 625 0.50 30.61 73.71
C GLU A 625 0.80 29.25 74.34
#